data_AF-A0A6J6GMQ2-F1
#
_entry.id   AF-A0A6J6GMQ2-F1
#
_cell.length_a   1.000
_cell.length_b   1.000
_cell.length_c   1.000
_cell.angle_alpha   90.00
_cell.angle_beta   90.00
_cell.angle_gamma   90.00
#
_symmetry.space_group_name_H-M   'P 1'
#
loop_
_entity.id
_entity.type
_entity.pdbx_description
1 polymer ?
#
loop_
_entity_poly.entity_id
_entity_poly.type
_entity_poly.pdbx_seq_one_letter_code
_entity_poly.pdbx_strand_id
1 'polypeptide(L)'
;MEKIESILERAIFAGRWLLAPLYIGLLITLIPILYRFFHAFWHMMTHITTATSGEMTLQVLELLDIVLLGNLIIIILFAGYENFVSKIKIADGAEDRPHWMGHVDFSGLKIKLIGSLVAISVIELLKDFMKEGTFDANREGWRIGIHMTFVISGVLFALMDNMADRHKSER
;
A
#
# COMPACT_ATOMS: atom_id res chain seq x y z
N MET A 1 21.78 -4.31 39.60
CA MET A 1 20.87 -3.54 38.73
C MET A 1 21.21 -3.76 37.26
N GLU A 2 22.48 -3.79 36.85
CA GLU A 2 22.94 -4.07 35.47
C GLU A 2 22.41 -5.40 34.84
N LYS A 3 22.23 -6.47 35.63
CA LYS A 3 21.66 -7.73 35.11
C LYS A 3 20.19 -7.62 34.71
N ILE A 4 19.40 -6.77 35.37
CA ILE A 4 17.98 -6.58 35.03
C ILE A 4 17.88 -5.71 33.77
N GLU A 5 18.71 -4.66 33.68
CA GLU A 5 18.81 -3.78 32.53
C GLU A 5 19.20 -4.55 31.26
N SER A 6 20.26 -5.37 31.31
CA SER A 6 20.68 -6.18 30.15
C SER A 6 19.66 -7.23 29.70
N ILE A 7 18.89 -7.83 30.64
CA ILE A 7 17.80 -8.75 30.30
C ILE A 7 16.65 -7.99 29.62
N LEU A 8 16.31 -6.81 30.13
CA LEU A 8 15.25 -5.97 29.59
C LEU A 8 15.62 -5.42 28.20
N GLU A 9 16.87 -4.99 27.99
CA GLU A 9 17.39 -4.60 26.68
C GLU A 9 17.37 -5.75 25.68
N ARG A 10 17.79 -6.96 26.08
CA ARG A 10 17.70 -8.16 25.23
C ARG A 10 16.25 -8.52 24.88
N ALA A 11 15.33 -8.40 25.83
CA ALA A 11 13.92 -8.65 25.60
C ALA A 11 13.31 -7.62 24.63
N ILE A 12 13.60 -6.33 24.82
CA ILE A 12 13.18 -5.26 23.90
C ILE A 12 13.78 -5.48 22.51
N PHE A 13 15.08 -5.81 22.43
CA PHE A 13 15.77 -6.07 21.17
C PHE A 13 15.16 -7.25 20.41
N ALA A 14 14.90 -8.36 21.12
CA ALA A 14 14.30 -9.57 20.57
C ALA A 14 12.82 -9.40 20.19
N GLY A 15 12.10 -8.48 20.85
CA GLY A 15 10.70 -8.17 20.56
C GLY A 15 10.43 -7.81 19.10
N ARG A 16 11.43 -7.30 18.36
CA ARG A 16 11.34 -7.07 16.91
C ARG A 16 10.99 -8.33 16.10
N TRP A 17 11.46 -9.50 16.53
CA TRP A 17 11.15 -10.76 15.86
C TRP A 17 9.68 -11.17 15.98
N LEU A 18 8.92 -10.58 16.90
CA LEU A 18 7.47 -10.76 16.98
C LEU A 18 6.75 -10.24 15.72
N LEU A 19 7.35 -9.29 15.00
CA LEU A 19 6.81 -8.78 13.74
C LEU A 19 7.05 -9.74 12.56
N ALA A 20 8.07 -10.60 12.62
CA ALA A 20 8.42 -11.49 11.51
C ALA A 20 7.25 -12.41 11.09
N PRO A 21 6.52 -13.08 12.01
CA PRO A 21 5.32 -13.84 11.67
C PRO A 21 4.21 -13.01 11.02
N LEU A 22 4.06 -11.73 11.41
CA LEU A 22 3.05 -10.85 10.80
C LEU A 22 3.38 -10.57 9.32
N TYR A 23 4.65 -10.36 9.00
CA TYR A 23 5.09 -10.18 7.61
C TYR A 23 4.92 -11.47 6.78
N ILE A 24 5.09 -12.65 7.38
CA ILE A 24 4.76 -13.93 6.74
C ILE A 24 3.24 -14.01 6.48
N GLY A 25 2.41 -13.58 7.43
CA GLY A 25 0.95 -13.49 7.24
C GLY A 25 0.56 -12.58 6.06
N LEU A 26 1.22 -11.43 5.92
CA LEU A 26 1.03 -10.54 4.77
C LEU A 26 1.43 -11.20 3.45
N LEU A 27 2.53 -11.97 3.43
CA LEU A 27 2.94 -12.74 2.25
C LEU A 27 1.86 -13.75 1.85
N ILE A 28 1.31 -14.50 2.83
CA ILE A 28 0.26 -15.49 2.60
C ILE A 28 -1.04 -14.83 2.09
N THR A 29 -1.34 -13.60 2.52
CA THR A 29 -2.52 -12.84 2.07
C THR A 29 -2.46 -12.50 0.58
N LEU A 30 -1.29 -12.54 -0.06
CA LEU A 30 -1.20 -12.38 -1.52
C LEU A 30 -1.85 -13.53 -2.28
N ILE A 31 -1.98 -14.73 -1.69
CA ILE A 31 -2.61 -15.90 -2.33
C ILE A 31 -4.09 -15.64 -2.67
N PRO A 32 -4.97 -15.28 -1.72
CA PRO A 32 -6.36 -14.97 -2.04
C PRO A 32 -6.51 -13.74 -2.96
N ILE A 33 -5.59 -12.77 -2.90
CA ILE A 33 -5.58 -11.63 -3.83
C ILE A 33 -5.30 -12.09 -5.26
N LEU A 34 -4.30 -12.95 -5.45
CA LEU A 34 -3.96 -13.53 -6.74
C LEU A 34 -5.13 -14.35 -7.30
N TYR A 35 -5.76 -15.17 -6.46
CA TYR A 35 -6.97 -15.90 -6.83
C TYR A 35 -8.08 -14.95 -7.30
N ARG A 36 -8.36 -13.89 -6.53
CA ARG A 36 -9.38 -12.88 -6.87
C ARG A 36 -9.07 -12.18 -8.20
N PHE A 37 -7.80 -11.87 -8.47
CA PHE A 37 -7.37 -11.31 -9.74
C PHE A 37 -7.72 -12.23 -10.91
N PHE A 38 -7.32 -13.51 -10.86
CA PHE A 38 -7.62 -14.46 -11.93
C PHE A 38 -9.11 -14.69 -12.10
N HIS A 39 -9.88 -14.72 -11.01
CA HIS A 39 -11.33 -14.85 -11.06
C HIS A 39 -11.97 -13.64 -11.76
N ALA A 40 -11.62 -12.41 -11.37
CA ALA A 40 -12.13 -11.18 -11.99
C ALA A 40 -11.71 -11.08 -13.45
N PHE A 41 -10.47 -11.47 -13.77
CA PHE A 41 -9.95 -11.49 -15.14
C PHE A 41 -10.71 -12.48 -16.01
N TRP A 42 -10.93 -13.70 -15.52
CA TRP A 42 -11.72 -14.71 -16.22
C TRP A 42 -13.14 -14.22 -16.49
N HIS A 43 -13.79 -13.62 -15.48
CA HIS A 43 -15.12 -13.03 -15.63
C HIS A 43 -15.16 -11.94 -16.71
N MET A 44 -14.17 -11.06 -16.76
CA MET A 44 -14.04 -10.03 -17.81
C MET A 44 -13.88 -10.65 -19.20
N MET A 45 -13.03 -11.67 -19.33
CA MET A 45 -12.81 -12.35 -20.61
C MET A 45 -14.06 -13.05 -21.14
N THR A 46 -14.87 -13.66 -20.28
CA THR A 46 -16.10 -14.35 -20.70
C THR A 46 -17.24 -13.40 -21.08
N HIS A 47 -17.18 -12.13 -20.65
CA HIS A 47 -18.22 -11.12 -20.92
C HIS A 47 -17.77 -10.04 -21.91
N ILE A 48 -16.61 -10.19 -22.56
CA ILE A 48 -16.03 -9.14 -23.41
C ILE A 48 -16.91 -8.73 -24.60
N THR A 49 -17.72 -9.66 -25.12
CA THR A 49 -18.60 -9.42 -26.28
C THR A 49 -20.00 -8.93 -25.90
N THR A 50 -20.37 -9.08 -24.62
CA THR A 50 -21.72 -8.73 -24.12
C THR A 50 -21.71 -7.51 -23.23
N ALA A 51 -20.55 -7.14 -22.66
CA ALA A 51 -20.40 -5.99 -21.79
C ALA A 51 -20.52 -4.65 -22.55
N THR A 52 -21.18 -3.68 -21.94
CA THR A 52 -21.18 -2.29 -22.42
C THR A 52 -19.80 -1.65 -22.22
N SER A 53 -19.55 -0.51 -22.87
CA SER A 53 -18.29 0.24 -22.66
C SER A 53 -18.11 0.69 -21.19
N GLY A 54 -19.20 1.00 -20.49
CA GLY A 54 -19.18 1.35 -19.08
C GLY A 54 -18.81 0.15 -18.20
N GLU A 55 -19.46 -0.99 -18.43
CA GLU A 55 -19.16 -2.24 -17.72
C GLU A 55 -17.73 -2.71 -17.94
N MET A 56 -17.23 -2.62 -19.17
CA MET A 56 -15.84 -2.94 -19.50
C MET A 56 -14.86 -2.07 -18.70
N THR A 57 -15.14 -0.76 -18.61
CA THR A 57 -14.29 0.17 -17.84
C THR A 57 -14.32 -0.18 -16.35
N LEU A 58 -15.48 -0.52 -15.79
CA LEU A 58 -15.62 -0.94 -14.39
C LEU A 58 -14.86 -2.23 -14.09
N GLN A 59 -14.87 -3.20 -15.01
CA GLN A 59 -14.13 -4.46 -14.87
C GLN A 59 -12.61 -4.24 -14.91
N VAL A 60 -12.12 -3.38 -15.81
CA VAL A 60 -10.71 -2.97 -15.83
C VAL A 60 -10.32 -2.27 -14.53
N LEU A 61 -11.17 -1.37 -14.04
CA LEU A 61 -10.93 -0.62 -12.82
C LEU A 61 -10.86 -1.54 -11.58
N GLU A 62 -11.64 -2.62 -11.57
CA GLU A 62 -11.56 -3.67 -10.55
C GLU A 62 -10.24 -4.45 -10.59
N LEU A 63 -9.73 -4.79 -11.77
CA LEU A 63 -8.43 -5.45 -11.89
C LEU A 63 -7.28 -4.54 -11.43
N LEU A 64 -7.35 -3.25 -11.77
CA LEU A 64 -6.37 -2.26 -11.32
C LEU A 64 -6.36 -2.13 -9.79
N ASP A 65 -7.52 -2.09 -9.15
CA ASP A 65 -7.63 -2.04 -7.69
C ASP A 65 -6.97 -3.25 -7.01
N ILE A 66 -7.23 -4.47 -7.50
CA ILE A 66 -6.62 -5.70 -6.98
C ILE A 66 -5.09 -5.65 -7.09
N VAL A 67 -4.55 -5.14 -8.20
CA VAL A 67 -3.11 -4.98 -8.41
C VAL A 67 -2.51 -3.92 -7.47
N LEU A 68 -3.20 -2.79 -7.29
CA LEU A 68 -2.76 -1.73 -6.38
C LEU A 68 -2.73 -2.20 -4.93
N LEU A 69 -3.72 -2.99 -4.50
CA LEU A 69 -3.74 -3.62 -3.19
C LEU A 69 -2.54 -4.57 -3.00
N GLY A 70 -2.22 -5.37 -4.02
CA GLY A 70 -1.03 -6.23 -4.01
C GLY A 70 0.27 -5.44 -3.89
N ASN A 71 0.43 -4.37 -4.67
CA ASN A 71 1.59 -3.48 -4.60
C ASN A 71 1.74 -2.85 -3.21
N LEU A 72 0.64 -2.42 -2.59
CA LEU A 72 0.64 -1.86 -1.24
C LEU A 72 1.15 -2.89 -0.21
N ILE A 73 0.67 -4.13 -0.28
CA ILE A 73 1.11 -5.20 0.62
C ILE A 73 2.60 -5.47 0.45
N ILE A 74 3.09 -5.55 -0.79
CA ILE A 74 4.52 -5.77 -1.08
C ILE A 74 5.39 -4.66 -0.50
N ILE A 75 4.99 -3.39 -0.68
CA ILE A 75 5.70 -2.24 -0.12
C ILE A 75 5.74 -2.32 1.41
N ILE A 76 4.60 -2.57 2.06
CA ILE A 76 4.50 -2.70 3.52
C ILE A 76 5.37 -3.86 4.02
N LEU A 77 5.32 -5.00 3.34
CA LEU A 77 6.04 -6.21 3.71
C LEU A 77 7.54 -5.98 3.70
N PHE A 78 8.09 -5.55 2.56
CA PHE A 78 9.55 -5.42 2.41
C PHE A 78 10.08 -4.24 3.22
N ALA A 79 9.46 -3.06 3.10
CA ALA A 79 9.93 -1.89 3.83
C ALA A 79 9.73 -2.04 5.35
N GLY A 80 8.63 -2.66 5.78
CA GLY A 80 8.39 -2.96 7.19
C GLY A 80 9.42 -3.95 7.75
N TYR A 81 9.63 -5.06 7.05
CA TYR A 81 10.60 -6.08 7.48
C TYR A 81 12.04 -5.52 7.54
N GLU A 82 12.47 -4.78 6.51
CA GLU A 82 13.82 -4.22 6.45
C GLU A 82 14.07 -3.16 7.52
N ASN A 83 13.08 -2.29 7.81
CA ASN A 83 13.21 -1.24 8.81
C ASN A 83 13.10 -1.76 10.25
N PHE A 84 12.27 -2.78 10.51
CA PHE A 84 11.91 -3.19 11.87
C PHE A 84 12.45 -4.55 12.32
N VAL A 85 12.79 -5.45 11.42
CA VAL A 85 13.21 -6.83 11.76
C VAL A 85 14.66 -7.08 11.37
N SER A 86 14.96 -7.12 10.07
CA SER A 86 16.27 -7.50 9.57
C SER A 86 16.49 -7.01 8.15
N LYS A 87 17.74 -6.68 7.81
CA LYS A 87 18.14 -6.44 6.43
C LYS A 87 18.08 -7.73 5.62
N ILE A 88 17.54 -7.66 4.40
CA ILE A 88 17.39 -8.80 3.49
C ILE A 88 18.67 -8.92 2.65
N LYS A 89 19.69 -9.57 3.22
CA LYS A 89 21.01 -9.75 2.57
C LYS A 89 20.99 -10.64 1.32
N ILE A 90 19.92 -11.43 1.13
CA ILE A 90 19.76 -12.30 -0.04
C ILE A 90 19.59 -11.48 -1.34
N ALA A 91 19.16 -10.22 -1.23
CA ALA A 91 19.01 -9.33 -2.38
C ALA A 91 20.32 -8.61 -2.76
N ASP A 92 21.39 -8.69 -1.95
CA ASP A 92 22.66 -8.03 -2.26
C ASP A 92 23.34 -8.74 -3.44
N GLY A 93 23.25 -8.16 -4.64
CA GLY A 93 23.82 -8.69 -5.88
C GLY A 93 22.84 -9.40 -6.82
N ALA A 94 21.54 -9.43 -6.51
CA ALA A 94 20.51 -9.95 -7.41
C ALA A 94 20.21 -8.94 -8.54
N GLU A 95 20.25 -9.39 -9.80
CA GLU A 95 19.94 -8.56 -10.98
C GLU A 95 18.48 -8.05 -10.96
N ASP A 96 17.56 -8.84 -10.39
CA ASP A 96 16.12 -8.53 -10.30
C ASP A 96 15.74 -7.68 -9.07
N ARG A 97 16.71 -7.12 -8.34
CA ARG A 97 16.41 -6.30 -7.15
C ARG A 97 15.71 -5.00 -7.56
N PRO A 98 14.50 -4.70 -7.04
CA PRO A 98 13.85 -3.43 -7.34
C PRO A 98 14.68 -2.25 -6.82
N HIS A 99 14.82 -1.20 -7.63
CA HIS A 99 15.63 -0.02 -7.31
C HIS A 99 15.22 0.71 -6.00
N TRP A 100 13.98 0.52 -5.54
CA TRP A 100 13.50 1.10 -4.30
C TRP A 100 13.95 0.31 -3.05
N MET A 101 14.30 -0.98 -3.17
CA MET A 101 14.63 -1.85 -2.05
C MET A 101 15.96 -1.40 -1.41
N GLY A 102 15.98 -1.22 -0.08
CA GLY A 102 17.15 -0.70 0.66
C GLY A 102 17.39 0.81 0.62
N HIS A 103 16.57 1.58 -0.09
CA HIS A 103 16.64 3.06 -0.13
C HIS A 103 15.36 3.74 0.38
N VAL A 104 14.34 2.98 0.79
CA VAL A 104 13.14 3.55 1.40
C VAL A 104 13.37 3.75 2.89
N ASP A 105 13.67 4.98 3.27
CA ASP A 105 13.67 5.40 4.66
C ASP A 105 12.25 5.39 5.25
N PHE A 106 12.13 5.47 6.57
CA PHE A 106 10.84 5.42 7.25
C PHE A 106 9.91 6.58 6.84
N SER A 107 10.45 7.72 6.41
CA SER A 107 9.66 8.86 5.91
C SER A 107 9.11 8.59 4.51
N GLY A 108 9.96 8.13 3.60
CA GLY A 108 9.58 7.71 2.26
C GLY A 108 8.58 6.54 2.26
N LEU A 109 8.64 5.66 3.27
CA LEU A 109 7.61 4.62 3.45
C LEU A 109 6.25 5.26 3.73
N LYS A 110 6.14 6.21 4.66
CA LYS A 110 4.87 6.87 4.99
C LYS A 110 4.26 7.57 3.78
N ILE A 111 5.06 8.30 3.01
CA ILE A 111 4.57 9.01 1.81
C ILE A 111 4.09 8.02 0.74
N LYS A 112 4.83 6.93 0.50
CA LYS A 112 4.40 5.90 -0.46
C LYS A 112 3.08 5.24 -0.04
N LEU A 113 2.91 4.97 1.25
CA LEU A 113 1.66 4.40 1.78
C LEU A 113 0.47 5.36 1.60
N ILE A 114 0.66 6.63 1.96
CA ILE A 114 -0.39 7.65 1.80
C ILE A 114 -0.72 7.84 0.32
N GLY A 115 0.29 7.90 -0.55
CA GLY A 115 0.09 8.01 -2.00
C GLY A 115 -0.73 6.86 -2.58
N SER A 116 -0.40 5.62 -2.21
CA SER A 116 -1.18 4.44 -2.63
C SER A 116 -2.62 4.48 -2.12
N LEU A 117 -2.85 4.91 -0.87
CA LEU A 117 -4.19 5.04 -0.30
C LEU A 117 -5.02 6.09 -1.04
N VAL A 118 -4.43 7.27 -1.32
CA VAL A 118 -5.09 8.32 -2.11
C VAL A 118 -5.44 7.80 -3.51
N ALA A 119 -4.53 7.10 -4.17
CA ALA A 119 -4.75 6.51 -5.49
C ALA A 119 -5.88 5.46 -5.51
N ILE A 120 -5.93 4.56 -4.51
CA ILE A 120 -7.02 3.58 -4.38
C ILE A 120 -8.36 4.30 -4.17
N SER A 121 -8.39 5.31 -3.27
CA SER A 121 -9.64 6.01 -2.96
C SER A 121 -10.25 6.78 -4.15
N VAL A 122 -9.44 7.34 -5.05
CA VAL A 122 -9.96 7.99 -6.28
C VAL A 122 -10.48 6.98 -7.29
N ILE A 123 -9.85 5.81 -7.37
CA ILE A 123 -10.30 4.70 -8.24
C ILE A 123 -11.66 4.17 -7.78
N GLU A 124 -11.86 3.99 -6.47
CA GLU A 124 -13.15 3.58 -5.93
C GLU A 124 -14.26 4.63 -6.16
N LEU A 125 -13.94 5.92 -5.99
CA LEU A 125 -14.86 7.02 -6.31
C LEU A 125 -15.27 7.02 -7.78
N LEU A 126 -14.30 6.86 -8.69
CA LEU A 126 -14.56 6.77 -10.12
C LEU A 126 -15.42 5.54 -10.44
N LYS A 127 -15.14 4.39 -9.81
CA LYS A 127 -15.91 3.15 -9.99
C LYS A 127 -17.38 3.37 -9.65
N ASP A 128 -17.67 4.05 -8.55
CA ASP A 128 -19.06 4.27 -8.15
C ASP A 128 -19.76 5.38 -8.92
N PHE A 129 -19.03 6.41 -9.37
CA PHE A 129 -19.56 7.39 -10.30
C PHE A 129 -19.96 6.76 -11.65
N MET A 130 -19.23 5.74 -12.09
CA MET A 130 -19.49 5.03 -13.35
C MET A 130 -20.57 3.95 -13.26
N LYS A 131 -21.03 3.57 -12.07
CA LYS A 131 -22.08 2.54 -11.93
C LYS A 131 -23.44 3.10 -12.33
N GLU A 132 -24.15 2.36 -13.17
CA GLU A 132 -25.55 2.63 -13.50
C GLU A 132 -26.46 2.28 -12.31
N GLY A 133 -27.40 3.14 -11.96
CA GLY A 133 -28.32 2.92 -10.85
C GLY A 133 -28.80 4.21 -10.16
N THR A 134 -29.41 4.06 -8.98
CA THR A 134 -29.87 5.20 -8.17
C THR A 134 -28.69 5.95 -7.58
N PHE A 135 -28.54 7.22 -7.96
CA PHE A 135 -27.50 8.10 -7.45
C PHE A 135 -27.80 8.53 -6.00
N ASP A 136 -26.99 8.04 -5.05
CA ASP A 136 -27.04 8.48 -3.65
C ASP A 136 -26.09 9.67 -3.44
N ALA A 137 -26.63 10.87 -3.62
CA ALA A 137 -25.88 12.11 -3.50
C ALA A 137 -25.24 12.30 -2.11
N ASN A 138 -25.86 11.79 -1.05
CA ASN A 138 -25.34 11.95 0.31
C ASN A 138 -24.12 11.06 0.53
N ARG A 139 -24.23 9.77 0.14
CA ARG A 139 -23.11 8.84 0.22
C ARG A 139 -21.93 9.28 -0.64
N GLU A 140 -22.18 9.68 -1.88
CA GLU A 140 -21.12 10.15 -2.77
C GLU A 140 -20.47 11.45 -2.26
N GLY A 141 -21.26 12.37 -1.70
CA GLY A 141 -20.75 13.57 -1.04
C GLY A 141 -19.80 13.26 0.12
N TRP A 142 -20.14 12.31 0.99
CA TRP A 142 -19.25 11.87 2.08
C TRP A 142 -17.96 11.25 1.58
N ARG A 143 -18.03 10.45 0.52
CA ARG A 143 -16.85 9.78 -0.03
C ARG A 143 -15.90 10.78 -0.69
N ILE A 144 -16.44 11.77 -1.40
CA ILE A 144 -15.65 12.90 -1.90
C ILE A 144 -15.00 13.65 -0.72
N GLY A 145 -15.75 13.91 0.36
CA GLY A 145 -15.21 14.56 1.56
C GLY A 145 -14.06 13.78 2.23
N ILE A 146 -14.20 12.46 2.36
CA ILE A 146 -13.14 11.58 2.89
C ILE A 146 -11.93 11.58 1.96
N HIS A 147 -12.13 11.48 0.65
CA HIS A 147 -11.04 11.52 -0.32
C HIS A 147 -10.28 12.85 -0.25
N MET A 148 -10.99 13.98 -0.18
CA MET A 148 -10.36 15.29 0.01
C MET A 148 -9.56 15.36 1.31
N THR A 149 -10.02 14.71 2.37
CA THR A 149 -9.27 14.60 3.64
C THR A 149 -7.96 13.84 3.44
N PHE A 150 -7.96 12.73 2.68
CA PHE A 150 -6.74 11.99 2.35
C PHE A 150 -5.79 12.79 1.46
N VAL A 151 -6.31 13.48 0.44
CA VAL A 151 -5.50 14.35 -0.45
C VAL A 151 -4.82 15.46 0.35
N ILE A 152 -5.59 16.20 1.16
CA ILE A 152 -5.06 17.28 1.99
C ILE A 152 -4.00 16.74 2.96
N SER A 153 -4.29 15.62 3.63
CA SER A 153 -3.34 14.99 4.56
C SER A 153 -2.05 14.57 3.83
N GLY A 154 -2.16 13.98 2.65
CA GLY A 154 -0.99 13.58 1.83
C GLY A 154 -0.15 14.76 1.39
N VAL A 155 -0.78 15.86 0.96
CA VAL A 155 -0.08 17.10 0.61
C VAL A 155 0.64 17.67 1.83
N LEU A 156 -0.02 17.75 2.98
CA LEU A 156 0.60 18.24 4.22
C LEU A 156 1.79 17.37 4.64
N PHE A 157 1.68 16.04 4.53
CA PHE A 157 2.80 15.13 4.80
C PHE A 157 3.97 15.35 3.84
N ALA A 158 3.71 15.47 2.55
CA ALA A 158 4.75 15.74 1.55
C ALA A 158 5.45 17.10 1.79
N LEU A 159 4.69 18.12 2.21
CA LEU A 159 5.25 19.43 2.58
C LEU A 159 6.14 19.34 3.82
N MET A 160 5.68 18.66 4.88
CA MET A 160 6.47 18.47 6.10
C MET A 160 7.79 17.75 5.82
N ASP A 161 7.77 16.72 4.99
CA ASP A 161 8.96 15.94 4.63
C ASP A 161 9.96 16.77 3.82
N ASN A 162 9.49 17.51 2.81
CA ASN A 162 10.33 18.43 2.03
C ASN A 162 10.97 19.52 2.91
N MET A 163 10.21 20.08 3.85
CA MET A 163 10.74 21.06 4.82
C MET A 163 11.81 20.45 5.73
N ALA A 164 11.61 19.22 6.20
CA ALA A 164 12.58 18.51 7.03
C ALA A 164 13.89 18.21 6.28
N ASP A 165 13.80 17.85 5.00
CA ASP A 165 14.97 17.57 4.16
C ASP A 165 15.76 18.82 3.80
N ARG A 166 15.09 19.95 3.52
CA ARG A 166 15.77 21.25 3.32
C ARG A 166 16.61 21.65 4.53
N HIS A 167 16.11 21.43 5.74
CA HIS A 167 16.87 21.71 6.97
C HIS A 167 18.09 20.79 7.18
N LYS A 168 18.13 19.59 6.60
CA LYS A 168 19.32 18.73 6.60
C LYS A 168 20.35 19.15 5.56
N SER A 169 19.91 19.71 4.43
CA SER A 169 20.78 20.19 3.34
C SER A 169 21.52 21.48 3.68
N GLU A 170 21.05 22.27 4.65
CA GLU A 170 21.64 23.54 5.07
C GLU A 170 22.61 23.40 6.26
N ARG A 171 22.86 22.17 6.74
CA ARG A 171 23.83 21.84 7.80
C ARG A 171 24.97 21.01 7.26
#